data_AF-A0A7W1T072-F1
#
_entry.id   AF-A0A7W1T072-F1
#
_cell.length_a   1.000
_cell.length_b   1.000
_cell.length_c   1.000
_cell.angle_alpha   90.00
_cell.angle_beta   90.00
_cell.angle_gamma   90.00
#
_symmetry.space_group_name_H-M   'P 1'
#
loop_
_entity.id
_entity.type
_entity.pdbx_description
1 polymer ?
#
loop_
_entity_poly.entity_id
_entity_poly.type
_entity_poly.pdbx_seq_one_letter_code
_entity_poly.pdbx_strand_id
1 'polypeptide(L)'
;MASPETGYYGIPLLKEPSWTWEIPLYFFVGGAAGAAAVMGAVASYLGADRQLVRHARWIAVAGSLISPPLLIADLGKPQRFLAMLRVFKPQSPMSVGVWTLMGFSTAAAATVFADFLRERYGNSLPISLLESGGQAASLAFGLPFSN
;
A
#
# COMPACT_ATOMS: atom_id res chain seq x y z
N MET A 1 -1.89 -38.61 23.23
CA MET A 1 -2.10 -38.16 21.84
C MET A 1 -1.54 -36.76 21.74
N ALA A 2 -0.60 -36.49 20.81
CA ALA A 2 -0.09 -35.14 20.62
C ALA A 2 -1.23 -34.26 20.07
N SER A 3 -1.55 -33.18 20.76
CA SER A 3 -2.48 -32.14 20.34
C SER A 3 -1.68 -30.87 20.01
N PRO A 4 -2.18 -29.94 19.16
CA PRO A 4 -1.52 -28.66 18.89
C PRO A 4 -1.08 -27.92 20.16
N GLU A 5 -1.87 -28.04 21.22
CA GLU A 5 -1.68 -27.37 22.53
C GLU A 5 -0.64 -28.09 23.41
N THR A 6 -0.52 -29.42 23.31
CA THR A 6 0.29 -30.26 24.23
C THR A 6 1.57 -30.81 23.58
N GLY A 7 1.63 -30.80 22.25
CA GLY A 7 2.73 -31.28 21.42
C GLY A 7 3.30 -32.64 21.81
N TYR A 8 4.58 -32.87 21.49
CA TYR A 8 5.33 -34.04 21.92
C TYR A 8 6.32 -33.59 23.00
N TYR A 9 6.23 -34.17 24.20
CA TYR A 9 6.91 -33.72 25.42
C TYR A 9 6.49 -32.35 26.00
N GLY A 10 5.27 -31.86 25.72
CA GLY A 10 4.83 -30.57 26.26
C GLY A 10 5.39 -29.34 25.52
N ILE A 11 6.01 -29.56 24.35
CA ILE A 11 6.57 -28.51 23.51
C ILE A 11 5.63 -28.26 22.33
N PRO A 12 5.18 -27.02 22.08
CA PRO A 12 4.32 -26.70 20.94
C PRO A 12 4.94 -27.19 19.62
N LEU A 13 4.11 -27.78 18.75
CA LEU A 13 4.55 -28.31 17.45
C LEU A 13 5.00 -27.21 16.48
N LEU A 14 4.52 -25.99 16.68
CA LEU A 14 4.82 -24.82 15.86
C LEU A 14 5.43 -23.72 16.72
N LYS A 15 6.36 -22.99 16.14
CA LYS A 15 6.89 -21.78 16.75
C LYS A 15 5.80 -20.71 16.73
N GLU A 16 5.59 -20.06 17.87
CA GLU A 16 4.66 -18.94 17.97
C GLU A 16 5.04 -17.81 16.99
N PRO A 17 4.04 -17.18 16.36
CA PRO A 17 4.30 -16.06 15.48
C PRO A 17 4.88 -14.92 16.32
N SER A 18 6.04 -14.40 15.91
CA SER A 18 6.63 -13.21 16.53
C SER A 18 5.99 -11.91 16.05
N TRP A 19 4.85 -11.99 15.35
CA TRP A 19 4.19 -10.86 14.73
C TRP A 19 3.40 -10.08 15.76
N THR A 20 3.56 -8.76 15.75
CA THR A 20 2.76 -7.87 16.60
C THR A 20 1.44 -7.53 15.89
N TRP A 21 0.51 -6.90 16.61
CA TRP A 21 -0.84 -6.59 16.10
C TRP A 21 -0.84 -5.58 14.94
N GLU A 22 0.24 -4.80 14.80
CA GLU A 22 0.47 -3.85 13.72
C GLU A 22 0.52 -4.57 12.37
N ILE A 23 1.10 -5.78 12.31
CA ILE A 23 1.28 -6.57 11.09
C ILE A 23 -0.04 -6.85 10.38
N PRO A 24 -0.99 -7.59 10.97
CA PRO A 24 -2.25 -7.88 10.30
C PRO A 24 -3.01 -6.59 9.93
N LEU A 25 -2.89 -5.54 10.75
CA LEU A 25 -3.56 -4.28 10.49
C LEU A 25 -3.00 -3.55 9.26
N TYR A 26 -1.68 -3.38 9.15
CA TYR A 26 -1.12 -2.69 7.97
C TYR A 26 -1.25 -3.52 6.69
N PHE A 27 -1.25 -4.86 6.80
CA PHE A 27 -1.53 -5.73 5.65
C PHE A 27 -2.95 -5.53 5.14
N PHE A 28 -3.94 -5.49 6.04
CA PHE A 28 -5.33 -5.22 5.69
C PHE A 28 -5.50 -3.81 5.09
N VAL A 29 -4.98 -2.79 5.78
CA VAL A 29 -5.10 -1.39 5.36
C VAL A 29 -4.41 -1.15 4.01
N GLY A 30 -3.19 -1.66 3.83
CA GLY A 30 -2.45 -1.56 2.59
C GLY A 30 -3.14 -2.30 1.43
N GLY A 31 -3.65 -3.51 1.69
CA GLY A 31 -4.41 -4.29 0.70
C GLY A 31 -5.71 -3.60 0.29
N ALA A 32 -6.48 -3.08 1.25
CA ALA A 32 -7.70 -2.33 0.99
C ALA A 32 -7.42 -1.05 0.19
N ALA A 33 -6.33 -0.35 0.50
CA ALA A 33 -5.91 0.84 -0.24
C ALA A 33 -5.53 0.53 -1.68
N GLY A 34 -4.73 -0.52 -1.91
CA GLY A 34 -4.36 -0.97 -3.25
C GLY A 34 -5.58 -1.38 -4.08
N ALA A 35 -6.47 -2.19 -3.50
CA ALA A 35 -7.72 -2.60 -4.17
C ALA A 35 -8.60 -1.38 -4.51
N ALA A 36 -8.75 -0.43 -3.58
CA ALA A 36 -9.49 0.80 -3.81
C ALA A 36 -8.86 1.64 -4.93
N ALA A 37 -7.54 1.77 -4.98
CA ALA A 37 -6.87 2.49 -6.06
C ALA A 37 -7.15 1.87 -7.43
N VAL A 38 -7.06 0.54 -7.53
CA VAL A 38 -7.37 -0.20 -8.77
C VAL A 38 -8.83 0.02 -9.17
N MET A 39 -9.77 -0.16 -8.24
CA MET A 39 -11.20 0.06 -8.51
C MET A 39 -11.48 1.50 -8.95
N GLY A 40 -10.87 2.48 -8.29
CA GLY A 40 -11.02 3.90 -8.62
C GLY A 40 -10.48 4.25 -10.01
N ALA A 41 -9.31 3.69 -10.38
CA ALA A 41 -8.73 3.89 -11.69
C ALA A 41 -9.58 3.26 -12.80
N VAL A 42 -10.02 2.01 -12.62
CA VAL A 42 -10.88 1.32 -13.59
C VAL A 42 -12.23 2.03 -13.72
N ALA A 43 -12.86 2.42 -12.60
CA ALA A 43 -14.11 3.17 -12.61
C ALA A 43 -13.97 4.53 -13.32
N SER A 44 -12.85 5.24 -13.11
CA SER A 44 -12.57 6.50 -13.81
C SER A 44 -12.38 6.29 -15.31
N TYR A 45 -11.68 5.22 -15.71
CA TYR A 45 -11.43 4.90 -17.12
C TYR A 45 -12.72 4.53 -17.87
N LEU A 46 -13.60 3.77 -17.23
CA LEU A 46 -14.89 3.37 -17.78
C LEU A 46 -15.96 4.47 -17.74
N GLY A 47 -15.65 5.65 -17.19
CA GLY A 47 -16.61 6.73 -17.03
C GLY A 47 -17.74 6.41 -16.05
N ALA A 48 -17.48 5.57 -15.05
CA ALA A 48 -18.44 5.17 -14.03
C ALA A 48 -18.75 6.30 -13.03
N ASP A 49 -19.58 6.01 -12.03
CA ASP A 49 -20.02 6.97 -11.02
C ASP A 49 -18.84 7.73 -10.35
N ARG A 50 -18.92 9.07 -10.40
CA ARG A 50 -17.94 9.98 -9.81
C ARG A 50 -17.85 9.83 -8.29
N GLN A 51 -18.93 9.46 -7.60
CA GLN A 51 -18.88 9.22 -6.15
C GLN A 51 -18.03 7.99 -5.82
N LEU A 52 -18.18 6.91 -6.60
CA LEU A 52 -17.37 5.70 -6.45
C LEU A 52 -15.88 6.00 -6.62
N VAL A 53 -15.51 6.68 -7.71
CA VAL A 53 -14.11 7.08 -7.97
C VAL A 53 -13.56 7.90 -6.81
N ARG A 54 -14.34 8.86 -6.29
CA ARG A 54 -13.92 9.72 -5.17
C ARG A 54 -13.70 8.91 -3.88
N HIS A 55 -14.62 8.02 -3.52
CA HIS A 55 -14.48 7.20 -2.31
C HIS A 55 -13.28 6.24 -2.42
N ALA A 56 -13.12 5.62 -3.59
CA ALA A 56 -12.00 4.74 -3.88
C ALA A 56 -10.64 5.46 -3.73
N ARG A 57 -10.52 6.67 -4.27
CA ARG A 57 -9.32 7.52 -4.10
C ARG A 57 -9.07 7.89 -2.63
N TRP A 58 -10.11 8.26 -1.88
CA TRP A 58 -9.96 8.57 -0.45
C TRP A 58 -9.51 7.37 0.38
N ILE A 59 -10.04 6.18 0.13
CA ILE A 59 -9.60 4.95 0.80
C ILE A 59 -8.14 4.65 0.48
N ALA A 60 -7.75 4.77 -0.79
CA ALA A 60 -6.37 4.58 -1.22
C ALA A 60 -5.39 5.51 -0.48
N VAL A 61 -5.73 6.81 -0.40
CA VAL A 61 -4.90 7.83 0.28
C VAL A 61 -4.87 7.62 1.79
N ALA A 62 -6.02 7.31 2.40
CA ALA A 62 -6.09 7.03 3.83
C ALA A 62 -5.18 5.85 4.19
N GLY A 63 -5.27 4.74 3.44
CA GLY A 63 -4.42 3.59 3.72
C GLY A 63 -2.94 3.82 3.38
N SER A 64 -2.62 4.63 2.37
CA SER A 64 -1.23 5.01 2.07
C SER A 64 -0.58 5.87 3.15
N LEU A 65 -1.39 6.62 3.91
CA LEU A 65 -0.94 7.43 5.06
C LEU A 65 -0.86 6.62 6.35
N ILE A 66 -1.76 5.65 6.55
CA ILE A 66 -1.82 4.83 7.77
C ILE A 66 -0.75 3.72 7.77
N SER A 67 -0.48 3.12 6.61
CA SER A 67 0.40 1.94 6.54
C SER A 67 1.87 2.21 6.91
N PRO A 68 2.52 3.31 6.48
CA PRO A 68 3.92 3.55 6.86
C PRO A 68 4.14 3.76 8.37
N PRO A 69 3.31 4.54 9.09
CA PRO A 69 3.40 4.64 10.55
C PRO A 69 3.26 3.29 11.26
N LEU A 70 2.30 2.46 10.85
CA LEU A 70 2.11 1.11 11.43
C LEU A 70 3.32 0.22 11.20
N LEU A 71 3.92 0.28 10.00
CA LEU A 71 5.13 -0.47 9.69
C LEU A 71 6.35 0.03 10.48
N ILE A 72 6.46 1.34 10.70
CA ILE A 72 7.52 1.93 11.54
C ILE A 72 7.35 1.48 13.00
N ALA A 73 6.12 1.39 13.49
CA ALA A 73 5.79 0.89 14.82
C ALA A 73 6.17 -0.60 14.98
N ASP A 74 5.78 -1.45 14.03
CA ASP A 74 6.17 -2.88 13.95
C ASP A 74 7.71 -3.05 13.96
N LEU A 75 8.43 -2.21 13.20
CA LEU A 75 9.89 -2.23 13.17
C LEU A 75 10.56 -1.80 14.50
N GLY A 76 9.85 -1.07 15.36
CA GLY A 76 10.31 -0.53 16.64
C GLY A 76 11.40 0.56 16.57
N LYS A 77 12.05 0.76 15.42
CA LYS A 77 13.08 1.79 15.20
C LYS A 77 12.93 2.44 13.82
N PRO A 78 12.62 3.74 13.72
CA PRO A 78 12.42 4.44 12.44
C PRO A 78 13.61 4.33 11.47
N GLN A 79 14.83 4.23 12.00
CA GLN A 79 16.04 4.09 11.18
C GLN A 79 16.05 2.81 10.33
N ARG A 80 15.33 1.75 10.76
CA ARG A 80 15.21 0.49 9.98
C ARG A 80 14.44 0.71 8.70
N PHE A 81 13.34 1.47 8.77
CA PHE A 81 12.56 1.83 7.59
C PHE A 81 13.42 2.65 6.60
N LEU A 82 14.12 3.67 7.09
CA LEU A 82 15.03 4.47 6.26
C LEU A 82 16.17 3.64 5.65
N ALA A 83 16.70 2.65 6.38
CA ALA A 83 17.72 1.75 5.87
C ALA A 83 17.20 0.87 4.72
N MET A 84 15.93 0.45 4.77
CA MET A 84 15.29 -0.31 3.69
C MET A 84 15.09 0.52 2.43
N LEU A 85 14.85 1.83 2.56
CA LEU A 85 14.72 2.76 1.42
C LEU A 85 16.03 3.06 0.70
N ARG A 86 17.19 2.65 1.24
CA ARG A 86 18.48 2.87 0.57
C ARG A 86 18.79 1.82 -0.49
N VAL A 87 18.34 0.57 -0.28
CA VAL A 87 18.71 -0.56 -1.12
C VAL A 87 17.47 -1.40 -1.42
N PHE A 88 17.16 -1.55 -2.70
CA PHE A 88 16.12 -2.46 -3.16
C PHE A 88 16.64 -3.90 -3.15
N LYS A 89 16.01 -4.78 -2.37
CA LYS A 89 16.37 -6.20 -2.24
C LYS A 89 15.20 -7.08 -2.70
N PRO A 90 15.16 -7.53 -3.96
CA PRO A 90 14.01 -8.26 -4.50
C PRO A 90 13.77 -9.62 -3.81
N GLN A 91 14.81 -10.25 -3.26
CA GLN A 91 14.68 -11.51 -2.50
C GLN A 91 14.13 -11.32 -1.08
N SER A 92 13.89 -10.08 -0.64
CA SER A 92 13.34 -9.78 0.69
C SER A 92 11.91 -9.25 0.56
N PRO A 93 10.89 -10.03 0.97
CA PRO A 93 9.50 -9.57 0.96
C PRO A 93 9.29 -8.24 1.68
N MET A 94 10.01 -8.02 2.79
CA MET A 94 9.97 -6.76 3.54
C MET A 94 10.51 -5.57 2.73
N SER A 95 11.61 -5.76 2.00
CA SER A 95 12.16 -4.70 1.13
C SER A 95 11.21 -4.41 -0.02
N VAL A 96 10.71 -5.44 -0.71
CA VAL A 96 9.73 -5.28 -1.78
C VAL A 96 8.48 -4.55 -1.28
N GLY A 97 7.97 -4.93 -0.12
CA GLY A 97 6.81 -4.29 0.52
C GLY A 97 7.05 -2.80 0.81
N VAL A 98 8.19 -2.44 1.41
CA VAL A 98 8.54 -1.04 1.69
C VAL A 98 8.63 -0.20 0.42
N TRP A 99 9.27 -0.71 -0.63
CA TRP A 99 9.40 0.00 -1.90
C TRP A 99 8.06 0.13 -2.63
N THR A 100 7.22 -0.90 -2.58
CA THR A 100 5.86 -0.88 -3.10
C THR A 100 5.01 0.15 -2.36
N LEU A 101 5.07 0.15 -1.03
CA LEU A 101 4.36 1.11 -0.18
C LEU A 101 4.75 2.54 -0.52
N MET A 102 6.05 2.83 -0.65
CA MET A 102 6.51 4.17 -1.01
C MET A 102 6.09 4.57 -2.43
N GLY A 103 6.24 3.67 -3.41
CA GLY A 103 5.80 3.93 -4.79
C GLY A 103 4.31 4.23 -4.86
N PHE A 104 3.50 3.41 -4.18
CA PHE A 104 2.06 3.60 -4.06
C PHE A 104 1.70 4.91 -3.35
N SER A 105 2.30 5.21 -2.20
CA SER A 105 2.03 6.45 -1.45
C SER A 105 2.40 7.70 -2.25
N THR A 106 3.53 7.68 -2.97
CA THR A 106 3.91 8.79 -3.85
C THR A 106 2.93 8.95 -5.00
N ALA A 107 2.51 7.86 -5.63
CA ALA A 107 1.53 7.87 -6.72
C ALA A 107 0.15 8.37 -6.27
N ALA A 108 -0.33 7.91 -5.11
CA ALA A 108 -1.59 8.34 -4.51
C ALA A 108 -1.55 9.85 -4.18
N ALA A 109 -0.46 10.32 -3.56
CA ALA A 109 -0.27 11.73 -3.26
C ALA A 109 -0.24 12.60 -4.54
N ALA A 110 0.48 12.15 -5.58
CA ALA A 110 0.53 12.84 -6.86
C ALA A 110 -0.85 12.95 -7.52
N THR A 111 -1.68 11.91 -7.42
CA THR A 111 -3.03 11.89 -7.99
C THR A 111 -3.94 12.93 -7.30
N VAL A 112 -3.94 12.98 -5.96
CA VAL A 112 -4.71 13.99 -5.21
C VAL A 112 -4.20 15.40 -5.48
N PHE A 113 -2.87 15.56 -5.57
CA PHE A 113 -2.29 16.86 -5.90
C PHE A 113 -2.68 17.33 -7.31
N ALA A 114 -2.69 16.42 -8.28
CA ALA A 114 -3.15 16.72 -9.64
C ALA A 114 -4.65 17.09 -9.67
N ASP A 115 -5.50 16.37 -8.94
CA ASP A 115 -6.92 16.71 -8.78
C ASP A 115 -7.10 18.12 -8.18
N PHE A 116 -6.36 18.44 -7.12
CA PHE A 116 -6.39 19.75 -6.48
C PHE A 116 -5.96 20.88 -7.42
N LEU A 117 -4.86 20.67 -8.17
CA LEU A 117 -4.40 21.65 -9.16
C LEU A 117 -5.41 21.85 -10.29
N ARG A 118 -6.07 20.78 -10.74
CA ARG A 118 -7.11 20.83 -11.76
C ARG A 118 -8.30 21.66 -11.31
N GLU A 119 -8.75 21.48 -10.06
CA GLU A 119 -9.83 22.29 -9.47
C GLU A 119 -9.43 23.77 -9.33
N ARG A 120 -8.16 24.06 -9.01
CA ARG A 120 -7.70 25.42 -8.74
C ARG A 120 -7.29 26.23 -9.99
N TYR A 121 -6.75 25.57 -11.02
CA TYR A 121 -6.12 26.22 -12.19
C TYR A 121 -6.73 25.81 -13.54
N GLY A 122 -7.70 24.91 -13.57
CA GLY A 122 -8.31 24.42 -14.81
C GLY A 122 -7.51 23.32 -15.50
N ASN A 123 -8.07 22.77 -16.57
CA ASN A 123 -7.55 21.57 -17.22
C ASN A 123 -6.35 21.91 -18.12
N SER A 124 -5.15 21.48 -17.75
CA SER A 124 -3.96 21.62 -18.60
C SER A 124 -3.32 20.24 -18.90
N LEU A 125 -2.83 20.08 -20.13
CA LEU A 125 -2.13 18.87 -20.62
C LEU A 125 -1.08 18.26 -19.66
N PRO A 126 -0.24 19.06 -18.96
CA PRO A 126 0.72 18.50 -18.01
C PRO A 126 0.06 17.92 -16.73
N ILE A 127 -1.07 18.48 -16.29
CA ILE A 127 -1.77 18.00 -15.08
C ILE A 127 -2.45 16.64 -15.37
N SER A 128 -3.02 16.45 -16.56
CA SER A 128 -3.64 15.18 -16.94
C SER A 128 -2.61 14.06 -17.18
N LEU A 129 -1.41 14.40 -17.65
CA LEU A 129 -0.29 13.45 -17.77
C LEU A 129 0.22 12.98 -16.39
N LEU A 130 0.27 13.88 -15.42
CA LEU A 130 0.67 13.55 -14.05
C LEU A 130 -0.36 12.65 -13.34
N GLU A 131 -1.66 12.93 -13.54
CA GLU A 131 -2.75 12.10 -13.04
C GLU A 131 -2.70 10.69 -13.66
N SER A 132 -2.53 10.60 -14.98
CA SER A 132 -2.45 9.33 -15.72
C SER A 132 -1.21 8.53 -15.31
N GLY A 133 -0.06 9.20 -15.16
CA GLY A 133 1.19 8.59 -14.71
C GLY A 133 1.10 8.09 -13.25
N GLY A 134 0.50 8.87 -12.37
CA GLY A 134 0.24 8.48 -10.98
C GLY A 134 -0.68 7.27 -10.87
N GLN A 135 -1.77 7.24 -11.63
CA GLN A 135 -2.67 6.08 -11.68
C GLN A 135 -1.96 4.84 -12.24
N ALA A 136 -1.19 4.98 -13.33
CA ALA A 136 -0.44 3.87 -13.91
C ALA A 136 0.60 3.30 -12.95
N ALA A 137 1.34 4.16 -12.23
CA ALA A 137 2.29 3.70 -11.22
C ALA A 137 1.59 3.02 -10.04
N SER A 138 0.47 3.58 -9.56
CA SER A 138 -0.32 2.98 -8.47
C SER A 138 -0.84 1.59 -8.83
N LEU A 139 -1.29 1.41 -10.08
CA LEU A 139 -1.69 0.10 -10.62
C LEU A 139 -0.49 -0.86 -10.74
N ALA A 140 0.65 -0.38 -11.24
CA ALA A 140 1.85 -1.20 -11.42
C ALA A 140 2.44 -1.68 -10.08
N PHE A 141 2.39 -0.85 -9.04
CA PHE A 141 2.79 -1.24 -7.68
C PHE A 141 1.73 -2.07 -6.96
N GLY A 142 0.44 -1.93 -7.31
CA GLY A 142 -0.65 -2.73 -6.77
C GLY A 142 -0.76 -4.14 -7.35
N LEU A 143 -0.19 -4.39 -8.53
CA LEU A 143 -0.11 -5.72 -9.12
C LEU A 143 1.13 -6.45 -8.60
N PRO A 144 1.00 -7.71 -8.12
CA PRO A 144 2.14 -8.47 -7.65
C PRO A 144 3.13 -8.63 -8.81
N PHE A 145 4.39 -8.28 -8.56
CA PHE A 145 5.50 -8.54 -9.48
C PHE A 145 5.45 -10.03 -9.87
N SER A 146 4.97 -10.31 -11.08
CA SER A 146 5.02 -11.64 -11.66
C SER A 146 6.40 -11.82 -12.26
N ASN A 147 7.16 -12.72 -11.64
CA ASN A 147 8.31 -13.40 -12.24
C ASN A 147 8.37 -14.80 -11.63
#